data_AF-A0A9D8EJ48-F1
#
_entry.id   AF-A0A9D8EJ48-F1
#
_cell.length_a   1.000
_cell.length_b   1.000
_cell.length_c   1.000
_cell.angle_alpha   90.00
_cell.angle_beta   90.00
_cell.angle_gamma   90.00
#
_symmetry.space_group_name_H-M   'P 1'
#
loop_
_entity.id
_entity.type
_entity.pdbx_description
1 polymer ?
#
loop_
_entity_poly.entity_id
_entity_poly.type
_entity_poly.pdbx_seq_one_letter_code
_entity_poly.pdbx_strand_id
1 'polypeptide(L)'
;MSVLFVDFDKSGFDINKQSELNITAKPLPHPDMIQEIVLKINAQLIDGVKLIKKEDFGLYSVVINPGVFKDGINSIEFEYGYSFTPLELGLGNDARKLSVMFGELTINF
;
A
#
# COMPACT_ATOMS: atom_id res chain seq x y z
N MET A 1 -1.92 5.38 8.75
CA MET A 1 -1.85 5.92 7.38
C MET A 1 -0.49 6.56 7.17
N SER A 2 0.11 6.35 6.01
CA SER A 2 1.34 7.02 5.56
C SER A 2 1.13 7.59 4.16
N VAL A 3 1.79 8.70 3.83
CA VAL A 3 1.68 9.35 2.51
C VAL A 3 3.08 9.61 1.96
N LEU A 4 3.32 9.21 0.71
CA LEU A 4 4.52 9.49 -0.06
C LEU A 4 4.16 10.45 -1.20
N PHE A 5 4.95 11.51 -1.37
CA PHE A 5 4.85 12.40 -2.52
C PHE A 5 5.97 12.09 -3.50
N VAL A 6 5.61 11.90 -4.77
CA VAL A 6 6.55 11.66 -5.87
C VAL A 6 6.33 12.69 -6.97
N ASP A 7 7.41 13.19 -7.57
CA ASP A 7 7.35 14.15 -8.67
C ASP A 7 7.88 13.51 -9.95
N PHE A 8 7.06 13.47 -11.00
CA PHE A 8 7.38 12.87 -12.28
C PHE A 8 7.75 13.86 -13.39
N ASP A 9 7.78 15.17 -13.15
CA ASP A 9 8.06 16.18 -14.19
C ASP A 9 9.40 15.98 -14.93
N LYS A 10 10.37 15.32 -14.29
CA LYS A 10 11.72 15.11 -14.83
C LYS A 10 12.20 13.66 -14.74
N SER A 11 11.30 12.72 -14.49
CA SER A 11 11.64 11.31 -14.28
C SER A 11 11.73 10.51 -15.59
N GLY A 12 11.21 11.03 -16.71
CA GLY A 12 11.03 10.26 -17.94
C GLY A 12 9.94 9.19 -17.84
N PHE A 13 9.14 9.23 -16.76
CA PHE A 13 8.01 8.35 -16.54
C PHE A 13 6.88 8.65 -17.53
N ASP A 14 6.37 7.63 -18.21
CA ASP A 14 5.26 7.76 -19.16
C ASP A 14 3.94 7.46 -18.46
N ILE A 15 3.21 8.50 -18.07
CA ILE A 15 1.91 8.39 -17.37
C ILE A 15 0.82 7.67 -18.18
N ASN A 16 1.03 7.47 -19.48
CA ASN A 16 0.10 6.79 -20.38
C ASN A 16 0.38 5.29 -20.51
N LYS A 17 1.43 4.78 -19.87
CA LYS A 17 1.73 3.36 -19.81
C LYS A 17 1.24 2.73 -18.51
N GLN A 18 0.98 1.44 -18.58
CA GLN A 18 0.73 0.65 -17.39
C GLN A 18 2.03 0.60 -16.58
N SER A 19 1.91 0.71 -15.27
CA SER A 19 3.04 0.63 -14.36
C SER A 19 2.81 -0.45 -13.33
N GLU A 20 3.87 -0.84 -12.64
CA GLU A 20 3.82 -1.76 -11.51
C GLU A 20 4.50 -1.12 -10.31
N LEU A 21 3.77 -1.03 -9.19
CA LEU A 21 4.31 -0.63 -7.91
C LEU A 21 4.73 -1.87 -7.13
N ASN A 22 6.03 -1.96 -6.85
CA ASN A 22 6.64 -3.00 -6.06
C ASN A 22 6.97 -2.47 -4.67
N ILE A 23 6.42 -3.11 -3.64
CA ILE A 23 6.56 -2.73 -2.24
C ILE A 23 7.16 -3.90 -1.48
N THR A 24 8.31 -3.68 -0.85
CA THR A 24 8.82 -4.61 0.16
C THR A 24 8.30 -4.18 1.53
N ALA A 25 7.52 -5.03 2.19
CA ALA A 25 6.87 -4.69 3.46
C ALA A 25 6.82 -5.86 4.45
N LYS A 26 6.79 -5.54 5.75
CA LYS A 26 6.65 -6.48 6.86
C LYS A 26 5.67 -5.92 7.90
N PRO A 27 4.62 -6.67 8.31
CA PRO A 27 3.78 -6.27 9.44
C PRO A 27 4.59 -6.31 10.75
N LEU A 28 4.43 -5.33 11.64
CA LEU A 28 5.20 -5.24 12.89
C LEU A 28 4.51 -5.88 14.11
N PRO A 29 3.25 -5.55 14.46
CA PRO A 29 2.51 -6.25 15.52
C PRO A 29 1.62 -7.36 14.95
N HIS A 30 1.27 -8.37 15.75
CA HIS A 30 0.22 -9.37 15.47
C HIS A 30 0.37 -10.17 14.15
N PRO A 31 1.42 -10.98 13.99
CA PRO A 31 1.59 -11.86 12.82
C PRO A 31 0.47 -12.90 12.70
N ASP A 32 -0.27 -13.18 13.78
CA ASP A 32 -1.42 -14.08 13.78
C ASP A 32 -2.57 -13.57 12.90
N MET A 33 -2.71 -12.26 12.69
CA MET A 33 -3.76 -11.65 11.87
C MET A 33 -3.25 -11.21 10.50
N ILE A 34 -4.06 -11.45 9.45
CA ILE A 34 -3.72 -10.96 8.10
C ILE A 34 -4.00 -9.46 8.03
N GLN A 35 -2.92 -8.69 7.89
CA GLN A 35 -2.97 -7.25 7.65
C GLN A 35 -3.03 -6.95 6.16
N GLU A 36 -3.50 -5.77 5.83
CA GLU A 36 -3.65 -5.28 4.46
C GLU A 36 -3.15 -3.85 4.36
N ILE A 37 -2.53 -3.53 3.22
CA ILE A 37 -2.22 -2.16 2.82
C ILE A 37 -3.20 -1.79 1.71
N VAL A 38 -4.13 -0.89 2.00
CA VAL A 38 -4.97 -0.24 1.00
C VAL A 38 -4.16 0.88 0.36
N LEU A 39 -4.00 0.80 -0.95
CA LEU A 39 -3.24 1.74 -1.76
C LEU A 39 -4.19 2.73 -2.44
N LYS A 40 -3.94 4.02 -2.25
CA LYS A 40 -4.57 5.09 -3.03
C LYS A 40 -3.52 5.93 -3.72
N ILE A 41 -3.79 6.35 -4.95
CA ILE A 41 -2.93 7.26 -5.70
C ILE A 41 -3.77 8.45 -6.12
N ASN A 42 -3.36 9.67 -5.78
CA ASN A 42 -4.13 10.89 -6.03
C ASN A 42 -5.58 10.78 -5.52
N ALA A 43 -5.78 10.22 -4.32
CA ALA A 43 -7.07 9.88 -3.70
C ALA A 43 -7.92 8.81 -4.42
N GLN A 44 -7.47 8.26 -5.55
CA GLN A 44 -8.13 7.13 -6.21
C GLN A 44 -7.70 5.81 -5.57
N LEU A 45 -8.67 4.97 -5.18
CA LEU A 45 -8.41 3.61 -4.72
C LEU A 45 -7.85 2.76 -5.86
N ILE A 46 -6.70 2.12 -5.62
CA ILE A 46 -6.03 1.26 -6.59
C ILE A 46 -6.28 -0.20 -6.25
N ASP A 47 -5.80 -0.65 -5.09
CA ASP A 47 -5.93 -2.04 -4.66
C ASP A 47 -5.70 -2.21 -3.15
N GLY A 48 -6.02 -3.40 -2.64
CA GLY A 48 -5.78 -3.86 -1.29
C GLY A 48 -4.76 -5.01 -1.26
N VAL A 49 -3.58 -4.75 -0.70
CA VAL A 49 -2.46 -5.71 -0.67
C VAL A 49 -2.44 -6.46 0.66
N LYS A 50 -2.77 -7.75 0.63
CA LYS A 50 -2.70 -8.62 1.82
C LYS A 50 -1.26 -8.99 2.16
N LEU A 51 -0.84 -8.66 3.37
CA LEU A 51 0.49 -8.98 3.91
C LEU A 51 0.54 -10.42 4.42
N ILE A 52 0.62 -11.37 3.48
CA ILE A 52 0.64 -12.80 3.77
C ILE A 52 1.97 -13.28 4.37
N LYS A 53 3.08 -12.59 4.10
CA LYS A 53 4.38 -12.88 4.73
C LYS A 53 4.49 -12.11 6.04
N LYS A 54 4.27 -12.84 7.13
CA LYS A 54 4.08 -12.28 8.48
C LYS A 54 5.37 -12.17 9.28
N GLU A 55 6.31 -13.09 9.08
CA GLU A 55 7.54 -13.20 9.88
C GLU A 55 8.72 -12.39 9.31
N ASP A 56 8.66 -12.04 8.02
CA ASP A 56 9.74 -11.33 7.32
C ASP A 56 9.20 -10.43 6.20
N PHE A 57 10.07 -9.64 5.59
CA PHE A 57 9.76 -8.81 4.44
C PHE A 57 9.24 -9.64 3.27
N GLY A 58 8.10 -9.21 2.73
CA GLY A 58 7.55 -9.70 1.48
C GLY A 58 7.59 -8.64 0.39
N LEU A 59 7.83 -9.08 -0.85
CA LEU A 59 7.61 -8.27 -2.04
C LEU A 59 6.14 -8.41 -2.45
N TYR A 60 5.48 -7.28 -2.64
CA TYR A 60 4.10 -7.18 -3.08
C TYR A 60 4.02 -6.24 -4.29
N SER A 61 3.30 -6.68 -5.33
CA SER A 61 3.24 -5.99 -6.62
C SER A 61 1.81 -5.58 -6.90
N VAL A 62 1.60 -4.32 -7.30
CA VAL A 62 0.29 -3.78 -7.69
C VAL A 62 0.40 -3.20 -9.09
N VAL A 63 -0.47 -3.66 -9.98
CA VAL A 63 -0.58 -3.10 -11.33
C VAL A 63 -1.36 -1.80 -11.28
N ILE A 64 -0.79 -0.76 -11.87
CA ILE A 64 -1.36 0.59 -11.95
C ILE A 64 -1.74 0.86 -13.40
N ASN A 65 -3.03 1.09 -13.62
CA ASN A 65 -3.53 1.41 -14.95
C ASN A 65 -3.04 2.80 -15.43
N PRO A 66 -2.88 3.00 -16.74
CA PRO A 66 -2.61 4.31 -17.32
C PRO A 66 -3.55 5.41 -16.82
N GLY A 67 -3.04 6.61 -16.65
CA GLY A 67 -3.84 7.79 -16.25
C GLY A 67 -4.17 7.91 -14.77
N VAL A 68 -3.76 6.95 -13.93
CA VAL A 68 -3.83 7.07 -12.45
C VAL A 68 -2.81 8.10 -11.94
N PHE A 69 -1.59 8.04 -12.48
CA PHE A 69 -0.58 9.07 -12.26
C PHE A 69 -0.80 10.24 -13.23
N LYS A 70 -0.40 11.43 -12.78
CA LYS A 70 -0.40 12.66 -13.57
C LYS A 70 1.01 13.23 -13.66
N ASP A 71 1.22 14.18 -14.57
CA ASP A 71 2.43 14.98 -14.59
C ASP A 71 2.61 15.74 -13.26
N GLY A 72 3.86 15.94 -12.86
CA GLY A 72 4.24 16.60 -11.62
C GLY A 72 4.03 15.75 -10.37
N ILE A 73 3.56 16.41 -9.31
CA ILE A 73 3.46 15.83 -7.96
C ILE A 73 2.24 14.91 -7.84
N ASN A 74 2.48 13.68 -7.44
CA ASN A 74 1.49 12.65 -7.13
C ASN A 74 1.57 12.28 -5.65
N SER A 75 0.43 11.96 -5.04
CA SER A 75 0.38 11.36 -3.70
C SER A 75 0.15 9.86 -3.80
N ILE A 76 0.90 9.08 -3.02
CA ILE A 76 0.68 7.66 -2.81
C ILE A 76 0.38 7.46 -1.33
N GLU A 77 -0.83 7.00 -1.03
CA GLU A 77 -1.33 6.82 0.32
C GLU A 77 -1.40 5.33 0.66
N PHE A 78 -0.91 5.00 1.85
CA PHE A 78 -0.90 3.65 2.40
C PHE A 78 -1.72 3.63 3.67
N GLU A 79 -2.90 3.01 3.60
CA GLU A 79 -3.78 2.76 4.74
C GLU A 79 -3.61 1.31 5.19
N TYR A 80 -3.06 1.11 6.39
CA TYR A 80 -2.83 -0.22 6.94
C TYR A 80 -3.94 -0.61 7.92
N GLY A 81 -4.53 -1.78 7.68
CA GLY A 81 -5.72 -2.28 8.37
C GLY A 81 -5.69 -3.80 8.54
N TYR A 82 -6.67 -4.34 9.28
CA TYR A 82 -6.95 -5.77 9.27
C TYR A 82 -7.75 -6.10 8.01
N SER A 83 -7.45 -7.23 7.36
CA SER A 83 -8.20 -7.69 6.18
C SER A 83 -9.57 -8.33 6.52
N PHE A 84 -9.92 -8.41 7.80
CA PHE A 84 -11.21 -8.92 8.28
C PHE A 84 -11.83 -7.95 9.28
N THR A 85 -13.16 -7.81 9.24
CA THR A 85 -13.95 -7.17 10.30
C THR A 85 -14.36 -8.28 11.27
N PRO A 86 -13.98 -8.23 12.57
CA PRO A 86 -14.40 -9.27 13.50
C PRO A 86 -15.91 -9.14 13.76
N LEU A 87 -16.72 -9.99 13.13
CA LEU A 87 -18.15 -10.10 13.44
C LEU A 87 -18.41 -10.86 14.77
N GLU A 88 -17.40 -11.54 15.32
CA GLU A 88 -17.54 -12.44 16.49
C GLU A 88 -17.17 -11.83 17.86
N LEU A 89 -16.57 -10.63 17.91
CA LEU A 89 -16.15 -10.01 19.18
C LEU A 89 -17.10 -8.91 19.64
N GLY A 90 -18.40 -9.20 19.67
CA GLY A 90 -19.43 -8.28 20.19
C GLY A 90 -18.90 -7.50 21.40
N LEU A 91 -18.72 -6.18 21.21
CA LEU A 91 -18.09 -5.23 22.13
C LEU A 91 -16.56 -5.38 22.27
N GLY A 92 -15.82 -4.74 21.37
CA GLY A 92 -14.40 -4.45 21.55
C GLY A 92 -13.95 -3.32 20.63
N ASN A 93 -13.77 -2.12 21.16
CA ASN A 93 -13.00 -1.08 20.49
C ASN A 93 -11.55 -1.58 20.45
N ASP A 94 -11.19 -2.33 19.39
CA ASP A 94 -9.84 -2.82 19.21
C ASP A 94 -8.92 -1.64 18.89
N ALA A 95 -8.40 -1.03 19.95
CA ALA A 95 -7.54 0.16 19.90
C ALA A 95 -6.09 -0.15 19.47
N ARG A 96 -5.81 -1.38 19.01
CA ARG A 96 -4.44 -1.78 18.66
C ARG A 96 -4.02 -1.08 17.37
N LYS A 97 -2.97 -0.27 17.49
CA LYS A 97 -2.36 0.41 16.35
C LYS A 97 -1.67 -0.62 15.47
N LEU A 98 -2.17 -0.79 14.25
CA LEU A 98 -1.47 -1.53 13.21
C LEU A 98 -0.31 -0.69 12.68
N SER A 99 0.79 -1.38 12.37
CA SER A 99 2.01 -0.76 11.86
C SER A 99 2.65 -1.70 10.86
N VAL A 100 3.08 -1.13 9.74
CA VAL A 100 3.81 -1.83 8.69
C VAL A 100 5.18 -1.19 8.56
N MET A 101 6.22 -2.01 8.50
CA MET A 101 7.56 -1.59 8.13
C MET A 101 7.72 -1.69 6.61
N PHE A 102 8.15 -0.61 5.98
CA PHE A 102 8.47 -0.56 4.56
C PHE A 102 9.99 -0.70 4.39
N GLY A 103 10.38 -1.50 3.40
CA GLY A 103 11.75 -1.63 2.92
C GLY A 103 11.95 -0.76 1.68
N GLU A 104 12.03 -1.42 0.52
CA GLU A 104 12.12 -0.76 -0.78
C GLU A 104 10.74 -0.51 -1.40
N LEU A 105 10.63 0.59 -2.14
CA LEU A 105 9.49 0.91 -2.99
C LEU A 105 10.00 1.30 -4.38
N THR A 106 9.52 0.60 -5.41
CA THR A 106 9.96 0.78 -6.80
C THR A 106 8.74 0.86 -7.73
N ILE A 107 8.79 1.79 -8.68
CA ILE A 107 7.75 1.93 -9.72
C ILE A 107 8.39 1.59 -11.07
N ASN A 108 7.90 0.51 -11.69
CA ASN A 108 8.36 0.04 -13.01
C ASN A 108 7.36 0.47 -14.10
N PHE A 109 7.84 0.75 -15.30
CA PHE A 109 7.07 1.25 -16.46
C PHE A 109 7.69 0.85 -17.80
#